data_AF-A0A4P6KT56-F1
#
_entry.id   AF-A0A4P6KT56-F1
#
_cell.length_a   1.000
_cell.length_b   1.000
_cell.length_c   1.000
_cell.angle_alpha   90.00
_cell.angle_beta   90.00
_cell.angle_gamma   90.00
#
_symmetry.space_group_name_H-M   'P 1'
#
loop_
_entity.id
_entity.type
_entity.pdbx_description
1 polymer ?
#
loop_
_entity_poly.entity_id
_entity_poly.type
_entity_poly.pdbx_seq_one_letter_code
_entity_poly.pdbx_strand_id
1 'polypeptide(L)'
;MGRLFLSGSTMKQQKRFLLRALALAAVMTSAAPLAGAAVNEPYTVRVAYDPATPRATVTWGADAPAASGYGIERRPVGATAWNEIAYVKEPLRSHADTTVAPLTRYEYRVKAYRPGGPGTGYISTSTAALQLNFPYRRGYGRGILPSNYSQDQMDADVRDMYNLWRAKYVTTAGAGTGGARVYKPDEGGETVSEGQGYGMLISVYMADGANQGKSDFDKMLTYYKSKRRILNGENTGLMSWRINGDGSVADVWTAPDGDIDAAFALLVADKKWGSGNGNPNYWAEAQTILNGLQRFAVYNRGDTHSDLVANSEKELSSTEGDANFTMSSYQVVSYMRQFANASDATRAAKWRDTLRAGYKAFDYYYEANPATALTPYTFLTKPGANQYKPSAKGYNFGPDSCRIPWRVGLDFLWHENGNSRYANSLDANIRATLAQDLPKVNAAWFMNTVNNDPTAALYGYQLNGSPWPNTFVYGQRHTAGAMAVGAMTDASNQARLNTLYDWMRKQIPGQPYSYNGKSVTPEYYGDTVLMVTMIAVTGNMPNLPEVPIPAK
;
A
#
# COMPACT_ATOMS: atom_id res chain seq x y z
N MET A 1 -73.89 67.22 36.11
CA MET A 1 -73.04 68.28 36.68
C MET A 1 -72.10 67.65 37.70
N GLY A 2 -70.79 67.80 37.53
CA GLY A 2 -69.77 67.23 38.44
C GLY A 2 -68.44 67.10 37.69
N ARG A 3 -67.65 68.18 37.64
CA ARG A 3 -66.55 68.55 38.55
C ARG A 3 -65.21 67.91 38.16
N LEU A 4 -64.32 68.77 37.66
CA LEU A 4 -62.86 68.67 37.61
C LEU A 4 -62.28 68.17 38.96
N PHE A 5 -61.13 67.48 38.93
CA PHE A 5 -59.83 68.01 39.38
C PHE A 5 -58.70 66.95 39.28
N LEU A 6 -57.65 67.34 38.52
CA LEU A 6 -56.20 67.19 38.72
C LEU A 6 -55.60 65.95 39.42
N SER A 7 -54.60 65.34 38.77
CA SER A 7 -53.28 65.18 39.38
C SER A 7 -52.18 65.29 38.32
N GLY A 8 -51.13 66.05 38.63
CA GLY A 8 -50.06 66.40 37.70
C GLY A 8 -48.77 65.59 37.84
N SER A 9 -47.90 65.92 36.88
CA SER A 9 -46.43 65.95 36.88
C SER A 9 -45.60 64.67 36.71
N THR A 10 -45.00 64.59 35.50
CA THR A 10 -43.56 64.33 35.17
C THR A 10 -42.96 62.96 35.50
N MET A 11 -42.15 62.28 34.69
CA MET A 11 -41.06 62.73 33.81
C MET A 11 -40.56 61.52 32.96
N LYS A 12 -40.15 61.75 31.69
CA LYS A 12 -39.10 61.05 30.89
C LYS A 12 -39.15 59.50 30.83
N GLN A 13 -39.29 58.81 29.68
CA GLN A 13 -38.25 58.69 28.64
C GLN A 13 -38.79 57.90 27.41
N GLN A 14 -38.60 58.51 26.23
CA GLN A 14 -38.35 57.92 24.89
C GLN A 14 -39.35 56.90 24.32
N LYS A 15 -40.34 57.28 23.50
CA LYS A 15 -40.32 57.74 22.07
C LYS A 15 -39.76 56.72 21.05
N ARG A 16 -40.65 56.10 20.25
CA ARG A 16 -40.92 56.42 18.81
C ARG A 16 -41.89 55.36 18.22
N PHE A 17 -43.16 55.75 17.98
CA PHE A 17 -43.76 56.19 16.71
C PHE A 17 -44.10 55.00 15.77
N LEU A 18 -45.33 54.48 15.63
CA LEU A 18 -46.68 54.97 15.23
C LEU A 18 -46.98 54.90 13.72
N LEU A 19 -48.25 54.49 13.44
CA LEU A 19 -49.12 54.77 12.28
C LEU A 19 -48.95 53.88 11.03
N ARG A 20 -50.00 53.50 10.28
CA ARG A 20 -51.47 53.38 10.46
C ARG A 20 -52.03 52.79 9.14
N ALA A 21 -53.18 52.12 9.25
CA ALA A 21 -54.36 52.19 8.36
C ALA A 21 -54.45 51.41 7.01
N LEU A 22 -55.47 50.52 7.02
CA LEU A 22 -56.61 50.34 6.09
C LEU A 22 -56.48 49.72 4.67
N ALA A 23 -57.34 48.71 4.47
CA ALA A 23 -58.34 48.53 3.38
C ALA A 23 -58.13 47.46 2.28
N LEU A 24 -59.05 46.49 2.31
CA LEU A 24 -59.94 45.96 1.25
C LEU A 24 -59.43 45.19 0.01
N ALA A 25 -60.13 44.06 -0.21
CA ALA A 25 -60.53 43.40 -1.46
C ALA A 25 -59.54 42.49 -2.23
N ALA A 26 -60.13 41.42 -2.77
CA ALA A 26 -59.55 40.19 -3.27
C ALA A 26 -58.90 40.29 -4.65
N VAL A 27 -57.83 39.53 -4.87
CA VAL A 27 -57.40 39.05 -6.20
C VAL A 27 -56.81 37.64 -6.03
N MET A 28 -57.35 36.66 -6.76
CA MET A 28 -56.71 35.36 -6.96
C MET A 28 -55.40 35.56 -7.73
N THR A 29 -54.29 35.08 -7.17
CA THR A 29 -53.11 34.73 -7.97
C THR A 29 -52.62 33.35 -7.57
N SER A 30 -52.41 32.55 -8.60
CA SER A 30 -51.82 31.22 -8.64
C SER A 30 -50.77 30.95 -7.56
N ALA A 31 -50.86 29.77 -6.97
CA ALA A 31 -49.79 29.17 -6.17
C ALA A 31 -48.46 29.25 -6.92
N ALA A 32 -47.57 30.13 -6.47
CA ALA A 32 -46.16 29.98 -6.74
C ALA A 32 -45.71 28.68 -6.03
N PRO A 33 -44.95 27.79 -6.69
CA PRO A 33 -44.30 26.73 -5.94
C PRO A 33 -43.41 27.42 -4.90
N LEU A 34 -43.62 27.09 -3.62
CA LEU A 34 -42.71 27.46 -2.55
C LEU A 34 -41.31 27.11 -3.03
N ALA A 35 -40.52 28.14 -3.34
CA ALA A 35 -39.10 28.02 -3.61
C ALA A 35 -38.53 27.19 -2.46
N GLY A 36 -38.04 26.00 -2.81
CA GLY A 36 -37.55 25.04 -1.83
C GLY A 36 -36.50 25.73 -0.99
N ALA A 37 -36.83 25.97 0.29
CA ALA A 37 -35.82 26.31 1.28
C ALA A 37 -34.74 25.23 1.18
N ALA A 38 -33.53 25.64 0.82
CA ALA A 38 -32.36 24.80 0.96
C ALA A 38 -32.26 24.44 2.44
N VAL A 39 -32.47 23.17 2.78
CA VAL A 39 -32.28 22.69 4.15
C VAL A 39 -30.77 22.55 4.35
N ASN A 40 -30.25 23.36 5.28
CA ASN A 40 -28.86 23.40 5.69
C ASN A 40 -28.39 22.07 6.33
N GLU A 41 -27.12 21.78 6.05
CA GLU A 41 -26.16 20.86 6.69
C GLU A 41 -26.35 19.32 6.60
N PRO A 42 -25.25 18.57 6.36
CA PRO A 42 -25.30 17.17 5.94
C PRO A 42 -25.57 16.24 7.12
N TYR A 43 -26.64 15.44 7.04
CA TYR A 43 -26.76 14.24 7.85
C TYR A 43 -25.57 13.32 7.54
N THR A 44 -24.94 12.78 8.58
CA THR A 44 -23.68 12.04 8.41
C THR A 44 -23.96 10.72 7.69
N VAL A 45 -23.29 10.44 6.58
CA VAL A 45 -23.29 9.11 5.94
C VAL A 45 -21.97 8.44 6.27
N ARG A 46 -22.04 7.17 6.65
CA ARG A 46 -20.87 6.32 6.90
C ARG A 46 -21.01 5.05 6.08
N VAL A 47 -19.89 4.55 5.59
CA VAL A 47 -19.83 3.32 4.80
C VAL A 47 -18.73 2.47 5.39
N ALA A 48 -19.10 1.29 5.88
CA ALA A 48 -18.16 0.28 6.36
C ALA A 48 -18.18 -0.93 5.43
N TYR A 49 -17.01 -1.44 5.08
CA TYR A 49 -16.88 -2.71 4.37
C TYR A 49 -16.80 -3.84 5.39
N ASP A 50 -17.63 -4.88 5.21
CA ASP A 50 -17.40 -6.18 5.82
C ASP A 50 -16.58 -7.02 4.83
N PRO A 51 -15.37 -7.46 5.19
CA PRO A 51 -14.55 -8.30 4.32
C PRO A 51 -14.90 -9.79 4.43
N ALA A 52 -15.60 -10.24 5.48
CA ALA A 52 -16.00 -11.65 5.65
C ALA A 52 -17.20 -12.02 4.78
N THR A 53 -18.09 -11.06 4.54
CA THR A 53 -19.15 -11.14 3.52
C THR A 53 -18.99 -9.91 2.63
N PRO A 54 -18.73 -10.02 1.30
CA PRO A 54 -18.42 -8.86 0.44
C PRO A 54 -19.61 -7.89 0.39
N ARG A 55 -19.69 -7.03 1.39
CA ARG A 55 -20.87 -6.25 1.77
C ARG A 55 -20.40 -4.89 2.25
N ALA A 56 -20.97 -3.84 1.69
CA ALA A 56 -20.87 -2.50 2.27
C ALA A 56 -22.12 -2.24 3.12
N THR A 57 -21.92 -1.84 4.37
CA THR A 57 -23.01 -1.33 5.20
C THR A 57 -22.97 0.19 5.18
N VAL A 58 -24.00 0.78 4.58
CA VAL A 58 -24.23 2.23 4.53
C VAL A 58 -25.11 2.58 5.72
N THR A 59 -24.68 3.52 6.56
CA THR A 59 -25.46 4.04 7.69
C THR A 59 -25.54 5.55 7.62
N TRP A 60 -26.61 6.12 8.16
CA TRP A 60 -26.74 7.58 8.20
C TRP A 60 -27.44 8.12 9.44
N GLY A 61 -27.06 9.35 9.83
CA GLY A 61 -27.68 10.11 10.90
C GLY A 61 -29.14 10.47 10.60
N ALA A 62 -29.95 10.64 11.65
CA ALA A 62 -31.38 10.89 11.57
C ALA A 62 -31.70 12.39 11.61
N ASP A 63 -31.36 13.15 10.57
CA ASP A 63 -31.43 14.62 10.67
C ASP A 63 -32.06 15.31 9.45
N ALA A 64 -32.76 14.57 8.59
CA ALA A 64 -33.51 15.16 7.48
C ALA A 64 -34.98 15.37 7.91
N PRO A 65 -35.41 16.62 8.24
CA PRO A 65 -36.74 16.86 8.79
C PRO A 65 -37.84 16.46 7.79
N ALA A 66 -38.88 15.78 8.27
CA ALA A 66 -40.02 15.34 7.46
C ALA A 66 -39.67 14.37 6.31
N ALA A 67 -38.55 13.64 6.41
CA ALA A 67 -38.26 12.53 5.51
C ALA A 67 -39.30 11.41 5.66
N SER A 68 -39.75 10.83 4.55
CA SER A 68 -40.60 9.63 4.55
C SER A 68 -39.80 8.33 4.33
N GLY A 69 -38.57 8.47 3.87
CA GLY A 69 -37.62 7.41 3.63
C GLY A 69 -36.38 7.93 2.89
N TYR A 70 -35.49 7.02 2.53
CA TYR A 70 -34.16 7.32 2.02
C TYR A 70 -33.83 6.47 0.79
N GLY A 71 -33.39 7.13 -0.28
CA GLY A 71 -32.75 6.48 -1.43
C GLY A 71 -31.26 6.34 -1.18
N ILE A 72 -30.74 5.15 -1.43
CA ILE A 72 -29.32 4.85 -1.36
C ILE A 72 -28.85 4.71 -2.80
N GLU A 73 -27.93 5.59 -3.19
CA GLU A 73 -27.28 5.54 -4.47
C GLU A 73 -25.81 5.18 -4.32
N ARG A 74 -25.28 4.53 -5.34
CA ARG A 74 -23.88 4.13 -5.43
C ARG A 74 -23.31 4.43 -6.80
N ARG A 75 -22.03 4.76 -6.83
CA ARG A 75 -21.20 4.76 -8.04
C ARG A 75 -19.78 4.30 -7.73
N PRO A 76 -19.07 3.66 -8.68
CA PRO A 76 -17.62 3.53 -8.57
C PRO A 76 -16.98 4.91 -8.45
N VAL A 77 -15.93 5.06 -7.63
CA VAL A 77 -15.16 6.32 -7.55
C VAL A 77 -14.67 6.69 -8.96
N GLY A 78 -14.88 7.95 -9.35
CA GLY A 78 -14.52 8.47 -10.68
C GLY A 78 -15.61 8.33 -11.75
N ALA A 79 -16.67 7.55 -11.49
CA ALA A 79 -17.83 7.53 -12.38
C ALA A 79 -18.69 8.78 -12.21
N THR A 80 -19.35 9.20 -13.28
CA THR A 80 -20.25 10.37 -13.26
C THR A 80 -21.67 10.00 -12.83
N ALA A 81 -22.19 8.87 -13.30
CA ALA A 81 -23.55 8.42 -13.04
C ALA A 81 -23.73 7.77 -11.65
N TRP A 82 -24.78 8.18 -10.94
CA TRP A 82 -25.25 7.56 -9.71
C TRP A 82 -26.34 6.53 -10.03
N ASN A 83 -26.32 5.37 -9.37
CA ASN A 83 -27.36 4.36 -9.50
C ASN A 83 -28.06 4.20 -8.15
N GLU A 84 -29.38 4.37 -8.09
CA GLU A 84 -30.16 4.03 -6.90
C GLU A 84 -30.20 2.51 -6.74
N ILE A 85 -29.61 2.00 -5.67
CA ILE A 85 -29.48 0.57 -5.38
C ILE A 85 -30.56 0.10 -4.40
N ALA A 86 -31.14 1.00 -3.63
CA ALA A 86 -32.20 0.69 -2.68
C ALA A 86 -32.97 1.94 -2.24
N TYR A 87 -34.20 1.73 -1.78
CA TYR A 87 -34.97 2.68 -0.98
C TYR A 87 -35.38 2.02 0.33
N VAL A 88 -35.20 2.72 1.45
CA VAL A 88 -35.66 2.26 2.77
C VAL A 88 -36.64 3.27 3.37
N LYS A 89 -37.74 2.79 3.95
CA LYS A 89 -38.71 3.64 4.65
C LYS A 89 -38.23 3.98 6.06
N GLU A 90 -38.71 5.10 6.58
CA GLU A 90 -38.63 5.39 8.02
C GLU A 90 -39.15 4.21 8.86
N PRO A 91 -38.52 3.86 10.00
CA PRO A 91 -37.41 4.54 10.67
C PRO A 91 -36.00 4.01 10.32
N LEU A 92 -35.83 3.27 9.21
CA LEU A 92 -34.55 2.63 8.91
C LEU A 92 -33.44 3.66 8.62
N ARG A 93 -32.24 3.38 9.14
CA ARG A 93 -31.03 4.22 9.01
C ARG A 93 -29.81 3.46 8.50
N SER A 94 -30.04 2.30 7.90
CA SER A 94 -28.97 1.49 7.32
C SER A 94 -29.45 0.71 6.11
N HIS A 95 -28.50 0.40 5.23
CA HIS A 95 -28.68 -0.50 4.11
C HIS A 95 -27.42 -1.36 3.92
N ALA A 96 -27.63 -2.64 3.64
CA ALA A 96 -26.59 -3.60 3.32
C ALA A 96 -26.51 -3.79 1.81
N ASP A 97 -25.46 -3.26 1.19
CA ASP A 97 -25.16 -3.47 -0.21
C ASP A 97 -24.26 -4.71 -0.38
N THR A 98 -24.87 -5.81 -0.83
CA THR A 98 -24.21 -7.09 -1.09
C THR A 98 -23.76 -7.25 -2.54
N THR A 99 -23.88 -6.20 -3.37
CA THR A 99 -23.51 -6.24 -4.79
C THR A 99 -22.18 -5.54 -5.08
N VAL A 100 -21.39 -5.24 -4.04
CA VAL A 100 -20.11 -4.56 -4.20
C VAL A 100 -19.10 -5.47 -4.90
N ALA A 101 -18.46 -4.96 -5.94
CA ALA A 101 -17.36 -5.67 -6.59
C ALA A 101 -16.10 -5.63 -5.70
N PRO A 102 -15.33 -6.73 -5.64
CA PRO A 102 -14.08 -6.75 -4.89
C PRO A 102 -13.10 -5.67 -5.32
N LEU A 103 -12.35 -5.10 -4.35
CA LEU A 103 -11.33 -4.04 -4.55
C LEU A 103 -11.84 -2.80 -5.32
N THR A 104 -13.16 -2.65 -5.40
CA THR A 104 -13.78 -1.50 -6.03
C THR A 104 -14.14 -0.51 -4.95
N ARG A 105 -13.56 0.68 -5.06
CA ARG A 105 -13.93 1.79 -4.19
C ARG A 105 -15.20 2.41 -4.73
N TYR A 106 -16.22 2.46 -3.90
CA TYR A 106 -17.51 3.07 -4.22
C TYR A 106 -17.69 4.36 -3.46
N GLU A 107 -18.36 5.32 -4.07
CA GLU A 107 -19.02 6.42 -3.37
C GLU A 107 -20.48 6.06 -3.22
N TYR A 108 -21.00 6.29 -2.02
CA TYR A 108 -22.39 6.19 -1.68
C TYR A 108 -22.94 7.58 -1.46
N ARG A 109 -24.20 7.72 -1.77
CA ARG A 109 -24.97 8.91 -1.51
C ARG A 109 -26.31 8.49 -0.96
N VAL A 110 -26.70 9.09 0.14
CA VAL A 110 -28.05 8.94 0.66
C VAL A 110 -28.83 10.19 0.23
N LYS A 111 -30.09 9.99 -0.14
CA LYS A 111 -31.08 11.03 -0.47
C LYS A 111 -32.27 10.88 0.45
N ALA A 112 -32.63 11.93 1.17
CA ALA A 112 -33.86 11.96 1.95
C ALA A 112 -35.03 12.39 1.07
N TYR A 113 -36.12 11.62 1.06
CA TYR A 113 -37.29 11.86 0.23
C TYR A 113 -38.43 12.52 1.00
N ARG A 114 -39.19 13.39 0.32
CA ARG A 114 -40.44 13.96 0.82
C ARG A 114 -41.53 12.88 0.98
N PRO A 115 -42.66 13.17 1.65
CA PRO A 115 -43.83 12.30 1.64
C PRO A 115 -44.26 11.95 0.21
N GLY A 116 -44.46 10.66 -0.06
CA GLY A 116 -44.79 10.12 -1.39
C GLY A 116 -43.74 9.16 -1.98
N GLY A 117 -42.57 9.04 -1.36
CA GLY A 117 -41.58 8.00 -1.69
C GLY A 117 -40.60 8.38 -2.81
N PRO A 118 -39.90 7.38 -3.41
CA PRO A 118 -38.96 7.60 -4.51
C PRO A 118 -39.61 8.37 -5.66
N GLY A 119 -38.90 9.33 -6.25
CA GLY A 119 -39.39 10.16 -7.36
C GLY A 119 -40.13 11.44 -6.94
N THR A 120 -40.45 11.61 -5.64
CA THR A 120 -40.76 12.93 -5.09
C THR A 120 -39.45 13.71 -4.89
N GLY A 121 -39.38 15.01 -5.15
CA GLY A 121 -38.13 15.76 -5.04
C GLY A 121 -37.45 15.58 -3.66
N TYR A 122 -36.12 15.44 -3.61
CA TYR A 122 -35.36 15.19 -2.38
C TYR A 122 -35.17 16.47 -1.53
N ILE A 123 -34.95 16.30 -0.22
CA ILE A 123 -34.74 17.43 0.72
C ILE A 123 -33.26 17.67 1.07
N SER A 124 -32.43 16.63 1.07
CA SER A 124 -31.00 16.74 1.40
C SER A 124 -30.22 15.53 0.88
N THR A 125 -28.90 15.68 0.75
CA THR A 125 -28.02 14.67 0.15
C THR A 125 -26.65 14.66 0.83
N SER A 126 -26.12 13.49 1.14
CA SER A 126 -24.81 13.33 1.80
C SER A 126 -24.07 12.12 1.23
N THR A 127 -22.74 12.19 1.14
CA THR A 127 -21.91 11.19 0.45
C THR A 127 -20.78 10.64 1.32
N ALA A 128 -20.46 9.37 1.16
CA ALA A 128 -19.31 8.73 1.80
C ALA A 128 -18.72 7.63 0.91
N ALA A 129 -17.41 7.38 1.01
CA ALA A 129 -16.74 6.36 0.23
C ALA A 129 -16.48 5.08 1.03
N LEU A 130 -16.59 3.93 0.37
CA LEU A 130 -16.14 2.64 0.90
C LEU A 130 -14.64 2.71 1.21
N GLN A 131 -14.24 2.29 2.41
CA GLN A 131 -12.83 2.19 2.80
C GLN A 131 -12.33 0.75 2.65
N LEU A 132 -11.20 0.58 1.96
CA LEU A 132 -10.52 -0.71 1.81
C LEU A 132 -9.57 -0.91 3.00
N ASN A 133 -10.09 -1.37 4.13
CA ASN A 133 -9.36 -1.49 5.39
C ASN A 133 -8.87 -2.92 5.65
N PHE A 134 -7.80 -3.02 6.45
CA PHE A 134 -7.38 -4.29 7.04
C PHE A 134 -8.43 -4.78 8.07
N PRO A 135 -8.66 -6.10 8.20
CA PRO A 135 -8.18 -7.17 7.33
C PRO A 135 -8.95 -7.22 6.01
N TYR A 136 -8.29 -7.61 4.92
CA TYR A 136 -8.92 -7.63 3.59
C TYR A 136 -9.68 -8.94 3.31
N ARG A 137 -9.33 -10.04 4.00
CA ARG A 137 -9.97 -11.38 4.01
C ARG A 137 -10.33 -12.01 2.66
N ARG A 138 -9.74 -11.54 1.57
CA ARG A 138 -10.01 -12.06 0.23
C ARG A 138 -9.08 -13.21 -0.16
N GLY A 139 -7.94 -13.35 0.53
CA GLY A 139 -6.86 -14.22 0.07
C GLY A 139 -6.35 -13.82 -1.31
N TYR A 140 -5.72 -14.77 -1.99
CA TYR A 140 -5.23 -14.61 -3.36
C TYR A 140 -6.04 -15.48 -4.32
N GLY A 141 -6.20 -15.04 -5.57
CA GLY A 141 -6.91 -15.84 -6.59
C GLY A 141 -6.16 -17.11 -6.99
N ARG A 142 -4.90 -17.24 -6.58
CA ARG A 142 -4.01 -18.39 -6.83
C ARG A 142 -3.10 -18.61 -5.62
N GLY A 143 -2.51 -19.79 -5.54
CA GLY A 143 -1.63 -20.19 -4.45
C GLY A 143 -2.38 -20.76 -3.26
N ILE A 144 -1.67 -20.91 -2.14
CA ILE A 144 -2.16 -21.46 -0.88
C ILE A 144 -1.89 -20.49 0.27
N LEU A 145 -2.71 -20.57 1.32
CA LEU A 145 -2.48 -19.90 2.61
C LEU A 145 -2.04 -20.95 3.66
N PRO A 146 -1.51 -20.54 4.83
CA PRO A 146 -1.38 -21.43 5.97
C PRO A 146 -2.74 -22.09 6.28
N SER A 147 -2.73 -23.41 6.53
CA SER A 147 -3.94 -24.21 6.77
C SER A 147 -4.05 -24.74 8.21
N ASN A 148 -3.05 -24.43 9.04
CA ASN A 148 -3.00 -24.79 10.46
C ASN A 148 -3.71 -23.78 11.40
N TYR A 149 -4.23 -22.67 10.85
CA TYR A 149 -4.95 -21.63 11.60
C TYR A 149 -6.15 -21.10 10.83
N SER A 150 -7.14 -20.55 11.56
CA SER A 150 -8.25 -19.84 10.94
C SER A 150 -7.80 -18.47 10.41
N GLN A 151 -8.53 -17.92 9.44
CA GLN A 151 -8.26 -16.57 8.94
C GLN A 151 -8.33 -15.52 10.05
N ASP A 152 -9.24 -15.67 11.02
CA ASP A 152 -9.34 -14.76 12.18
C ASP A 152 -8.07 -14.77 13.04
N GLN A 153 -7.49 -15.95 13.28
CA GLN A 153 -6.22 -16.07 13.99
C GLN A 153 -5.09 -15.43 13.18
N MET A 154 -5.07 -15.65 11.86
CA MET A 154 -4.07 -15.05 10.99
C MET A 154 -4.13 -13.52 10.96
N ASP A 155 -5.34 -12.97 10.90
CA ASP A 155 -5.58 -11.52 10.96
C ASP A 155 -5.18 -10.93 12.32
N ALA A 156 -5.42 -11.65 13.42
CA ALA A 156 -5.00 -11.24 14.76
C ALA A 156 -3.47 -11.26 14.90
N ASP A 157 -2.82 -12.35 14.47
CA ASP A 157 -1.37 -12.51 14.58
C ASP A 157 -0.62 -11.40 13.82
N VAL A 158 -1.04 -11.05 12.59
CA VAL A 158 -0.40 -9.98 11.81
C VAL A 158 -0.70 -8.58 12.36
N ARG A 159 -1.87 -8.37 12.97
CA ARG A 159 -2.23 -7.12 13.67
C ARG A 159 -1.34 -6.92 14.90
N ASP A 160 -1.11 -7.97 15.68
CA ASP A 160 -0.25 -7.92 16.86
C ASP A 160 1.20 -7.65 16.46
N MET A 161 1.72 -8.34 15.43
CA MET A 161 3.05 -8.04 14.89
C MET A 161 3.16 -6.59 14.40
N TYR A 162 2.15 -6.06 13.70
CA TYR A 162 2.14 -4.66 13.26
C TYR A 162 2.20 -3.69 14.43
N ASN A 163 1.40 -3.91 15.48
CA ASN A 163 1.39 -3.04 16.65
C ASN A 163 2.76 -3.00 17.34
N LEU A 164 3.40 -4.17 17.48
CA LEU A 164 4.74 -4.31 18.06
C LEU A 164 5.83 -3.68 17.18
N TRP A 165 5.80 -3.96 15.87
CA TRP A 165 6.73 -3.37 14.90
C TRP A 165 6.63 -1.85 14.89
N ARG A 166 5.40 -1.32 14.82
CA ARG A 166 5.13 0.12 14.83
C ARG A 166 5.68 0.78 16.09
N ALA A 167 5.38 0.21 17.26
CA ALA A 167 5.84 0.73 18.54
C ALA A 167 7.38 0.74 18.64
N LYS A 168 8.05 -0.22 18.01
CA LYS A 168 9.51 -0.34 18.05
C LYS A 168 10.22 0.57 17.05
N TYR A 169 9.70 0.69 15.82
CA TYR A 169 10.45 1.23 14.69
C TYR A 169 9.90 2.56 14.13
N VAL A 170 8.66 2.94 14.42
CA VAL A 170 8.10 4.21 13.91
C VAL A 170 8.30 5.32 14.92
N THR A 171 8.97 6.41 14.51
CA THR A 171 9.25 7.56 15.39
C THR A 171 9.05 8.89 14.69
N THR A 172 8.77 9.93 15.47
CA THR A 172 8.77 11.34 15.04
C THR A 172 10.09 12.05 15.33
N ALA A 173 10.97 11.46 16.15
CA ALA A 173 12.28 12.04 16.47
C ALA A 173 13.17 12.09 15.21
N GLY A 174 13.83 13.23 14.96
CA GLY A 174 14.63 13.44 13.75
C GLY A 174 13.84 13.46 12.44
N ALA A 175 12.49 13.44 12.50
CA ALA A 175 11.64 13.41 11.31
C ALA A 175 11.22 14.81 10.81
N GLY A 176 11.53 15.86 11.57
CA GLY A 176 11.06 17.23 11.29
C GLY A 176 9.56 17.41 11.55
N THR A 177 9.09 18.65 11.39
CA THR A 177 7.70 19.02 11.70
C THR A 177 6.71 18.24 10.83
N GLY A 178 5.79 17.52 11.48
CA GLY A 178 4.76 16.73 10.79
C GLY A 178 5.28 15.43 10.13
N GLY A 179 6.56 15.09 10.31
CA GLY A 179 7.16 13.88 9.76
C GLY A 179 7.11 12.68 10.71
N ALA A 180 7.20 11.48 10.14
CA ALA A 180 7.52 10.24 10.84
C ALA A 180 8.49 9.43 9.99
N ARG A 181 9.38 8.68 10.63
CA ARG A 181 10.38 7.86 9.95
C ARG A 181 10.45 6.47 10.56
N VAL A 182 10.93 5.52 9.75
CA VAL A 182 11.32 4.20 10.25
C VAL A 182 12.76 4.28 10.75
N TYR A 183 12.92 4.07 12.05
CA TYR A 183 14.16 4.23 12.79
C TYR A 183 14.85 2.87 13.00
N LYS A 184 16.18 2.85 12.90
CA LYS A 184 17.03 1.67 13.09
C LYS A 184 17.73 1.69 14.46
N PRO A 185 17.13 1.16 15.54
CA PRO A 185 17.72 1.14 16.89
C PRO A 185 19.15 0.59 16.95
N ASP A 186 19.36 -0.44 16.15
CA ASP A 186 20.56 -1.27 16.03
C ASP A 186 21.68 -0.59 15.24
N GLU A 187 21.40 0.50 14.52
CA GLU A 187 22.35 1.20 13.67
C GLU A 187 22.34 2.71 13.92
N GLY A 188 22.67 3.12 15.14
CA GLY A 188 22.82 4.55 15.49
C GLY A 188 21.54 5.38 15.41
N GLY A 189 20.38 4.73 15.29
CA GLY A 189 19.10 5.39 15.13
C GLY A 189 18.87 6.00 13.75
N GLU A 190 19.61 5.56 12.74
CA GLU A 190 19.48 6.03 11.35
C GLU A 190 18.12 5.68 10.72
N THR A 191 17.85 6.27 9.56
CA THR A 191 16.82 5.83 8.63
C THR A 191 17.45 5.61 7.28
N VAL A 192 17.06 4.53 6.61
CA VAL A 192 17.37 4.32 5.19
C VAL A 192 16.12 4.42 4.33
N SER A 193 16.26 4.79 3.05
CA SER A 193 15.12 4.88 2.11
C SER A 193 14.37 3.54 2.00
N GLU A 194 15.09 2.41 2.03
CA GLU A 194 14.51 1.07 2.10
C GLU A 194 13.48 0.96 3.23
N GLY A 195 13.87 1.34 4.44
CA GLY A 195 12.99 1.27 5.60
C GLY A 195 11.87 2.28 5.57
N GLN A 196 12.10 3.46 4.99
CA GLN A 196 11.03 4.40 4.77
C GLN A 196 9.98 3.85 3.78
N GLY A 197 10.42 3.21 2.69
CA GLY A 197 9.57 2.53 1.72
C GLY A 197 8.76 1.39 2.35
N TYR A 198 9.41 0.52 3.13
CA TYR A 198 8.72 -0.52 3.89
C TYR A 198 7.72 0.05 4.89
N GLY A 199 8.07 1.12 5.62
CA GLY A 199 7.16 1.74 6.57
C GLY A 199 5.90 2.28 5.91
N MET A 200 6.04 2.91 4.74
CA MET A 200 4.90 3.36 3.93
C MET A 200 4.06 2.16 3.47
N LEU A 201 4.70 1.09 2.97
CA LEU A 201 4.03 -0.12 2.51
C LEU A 201 3.24 -0.83 3.63
N ILE A 202 3.87 -1.04 4.79
CA ILE A 202 3.24 -1.64 5.97
C ILE A 202 2.06 -0.78 6.41
N SER A 203 2.27 0.53 6.54
CA SER A 203 1.25 1.45 7.06
C SER A 203 0.01 1.51 6.19
N VAL A 204 0.14 1.50 4.85
CA VAL A 204 -1.02 1.54 3.95
C VAL A 204 -1.81 0.24 3.98
N TYR A 205 -1.14 -0.92 4.03
CA TYR A 205 -1.82 -2.21 4.10
C TYR A 205 -2.47 -2.43 5.46
N MET A 206 -1.79 -2.13 6.56
CA MET A 206 -2.29 -2.38 7.93
C MET A 206 -3.29 -1.33 8.43
N ALA A 207 -3.46 -0.21 7.74
CA ALA A 207 -4.44 0.78 8.14
C ALA A 207 -5.86 0.19 8.19
N ASP A 208 -6.47 0.27 9.36
CA ASP A 208 -7.90 0.17 9.56
C ASP A 208 -8.40 1.49 10.16
N GLY A 209 -9.67 1.83 10.01
CA GLY A 209 -10.17 3.14 10.42
C GLY A 209 -10.02 3.46 11.93
N ALA A 210 -9.48 2.55 12.74
CA ALA A 210 -9.28 2.69 14.18
C ALA A 210 -7.80 2.86 14.59
N ASN A 211 -6.84 2.51 13.72
CA ASN A 211 -5.42 2.58 14.04
C ASN A 211 -4.70 3.78 13.39
N GLN A 212 -3.41 3.93 13.69
CA GLN A 212 -2.61 5.08 13.23
C GLN A 212 -2.06 4.92 11.81
N GLY A 213 -2.31 3.80 11.12
CA GLY A 213 -1.65 3.47 9.85
C GLY A 213 -1.78 4.54 8.77
N LYS A 214 -2.97 5.14 8.59
CA LYS A 214 -3.12 6.28 7.66
C LYS A 214 -2.29 7.49 8.09
N SER A 215 -2.36 7.84 9.38
CA SER A 215 -1.65 9.01 9.89
C SER A 215 -0.14 8.85 9.83
N ASP A 216 0.37 7.64 10.06
CA ASP A 216 1.79 7.34 9.94
C ASP A 216 2.23 7.38 8.49
N PHE A 217 1.42 6.84 7.55
CA PHE A 217 1.70 6.94 6.13
C PHE A 217 1.85 8.40 5.66
N ASP A 218 0.91 9.27 6.03
CA ASP A 218 0.92 10.68 5.63
C ASP A 218 2.15 11.43 6.20
N LYS A 219 2.53 11.11 7.45
CA LYS A 219 3.74 11.65 8.10
C LYS A 219 5.01 11.08 7.48
N MET A 220 5.02 9.80 7.09
CA MET A 220 6.13 9.16 6.39
C MET A 220 6.34 9.71 4.99
N LEU A 221 5.27 10.02 4.27
CA LEU A 221 5.33 10.73 3.00
C LEU A 221 5.92 12.14 3.18
N THR A 222 5.52 12.84 4.24
CA THR A 222 6.09 14.17 4.58
C THR A 222 7.60 14.07 4.81
N TYR A 223 8.05 13.08 5.57
CA TYR A 223 9.47 12.84 5.80
C TYR A 223 10.21 12.49 4.51
N TYR A 224 9.71 11.53 3.72
CA TYR A 224 10.30 11.11 2.44
C TYR A 224 10.54 12.32 1.53
N LYS A 225 9.52 13.19 1.38
CA LYS A 225 9.61 14.40 0.55
C LYS A 225 10.70 15.36 1.02
N SER A 226 10.89 15.47 2.34
CA SER A 226 11.93 16.34 2.93
C SER A 226 13.36 15.83 2.71
N LYS A 227 13.53 14.56 2.32
CA LYS A 227 14.82 13.90 2.11
C LYS A 227 15.10 13.58 0.64
N ARG A 228 14.39 14.24 -0.27
CA ARG A 228 14.58 14.02 -1.71
C ARG A 228 15.97 14.46 -2.17
N ARG A 229 16.56 13.63 -3.03
CA ARG A 229 17.85 13.85 -3.67
C ARG A 229 17.75 14.98 -4.69
N ILE A 230 18.53 16.03 -4.47
CA ILE A 230 18.76 17.12 -5.44
C ILE A 230 20.02 16.82 -6.24
N LEU A 231 19.91 16.45 -7.51
CA LEU A 231 21.03 16.15 -8.42
C LEU A 231 21.14 17.26 -9.47
N ASN A 232 22.30 17.92 -9.57
CA ASN A 232 22.53 19.01 -10.54
C ASN A 232 21.47 20.14 -10.49
N GLY A 233 20.99 20.47 -9.29
CA GLY A 233 19.94 21.48 -9.08
C GLY A 233 18.51 20.98 -9.33
N GLU A 234 18.33 19.74 -9.80
CA GLU A 234 17.03 19.13 -10.03
C GLU A 234 16.63 18.23 -8.85
N ASN A 235 15.38 18.35 -8.41
CA ASN A 235 14.79 17.36 -7.51
C ASN A 235 14.45 16.09 -8.29
N THR A 236 15.16 15.01 -8.01
CA THR A 236 14.99 13.72 -8.71
C THR A 236 13.64 13.05 -8.42
N GLY A 237 12.95 13.45 -7.34
CA GLY A 237 11.77 12.78 -6.81
C GLY A 237 12.10 11.58 -5.90
N LEU A 238 13.33 11.08 -5.95
CA LEU A 238 13.85 9.93 -5.19
C LEU A 238 14.44 10.37 -3.85
N MET A 239 14.50 9.47 -2.87
CA MET A 239 15.00 9.78 -1.52
C MET A 239 16.51 9.47 -1.39
N SER A 240 17.25 10.38 -0.74
CA SER A 240 18.62 10.11 -0.30
C SER A 240 18.62 8.91 0.66
N TRP A 241 19.47 7.93 0.40
CA TRP A 241 19.29 6.59 0.94
C TRP A 241 19.62 6.45 2.42
N ARG A 242 20.44 7.33 3.00
CA ARG A 242 20.89 7.21 4.40
C ARG A 242 20.80 8.54 5.15
N ILE A 243 20.06 8.54 6.24
CA ILE A 243 19.76 9.70 7.08
C ILE A 243 20.15 9.41 8.52
N ASN A 244 20.90 10.32 9.14
CA ASN A 244 21.31 10.23 10.54
C ASN A 244 20.09 10.31 11.48
N GLY A 245 20.27 9.86 12.72
CA GLY A 245 19.20 9.86 13.73
C GLY A 245 18.66 11.25 14.09
N ASP A 246 19.46 12.31 13.90
CA ASP A 246 19.07 13.71 14.07
C ASP A 246 18.29 14.29 12.86
N GLY A 247 18.19 13.52 11.77
CA GLY A 247 17.53 13.91 10.53
C GLY A 247 18.44 14.55 9.49
N SER A 248 19.74 14.74 9.74
CA SER A 248 20.69 15.19 8.72
C SER A 248 20.96 14.10 7.68
N VAL A 249 21.13 14.48 6.40
CA VAL A 249 21.43 13.52 5.32
C VAL A 249 22.87 13.04 5.48
N ALA A 250 23.06 11.74 5.69
CA ALA A 250 24.38 11.13 5.89
C ALA A 250 25.02 10.75 4.55
N ASP A 251 24.21 10.26 3.61
CA ASP A 251 24.63 9.97 2.24
C ASP A 251 23.50 10.35 1.27
N VAL A 252 23.87 11.08 0.22
CA VAL A 252 22.93 11.71 -0.72
C VAL A 252 22.54 10.80 -1.89
N TRP A 253 23.25 9.69 -2.12
CA TRP A 253 22.90 8.77 -3.21
C TRP A 253 21.52 8.14 -2.99
N THR A 254 20.90 7.64 -4.04
CA THR A 254 19.62 6.92 -3.95
C THR A 254 19.83 5.42 -3.76
N ALA A 255 18.84 4.75 -3.19
CA ALA A 255 18.71 3.30 -3.19
C ALA A 255 17.31 2.96 -3.73
N PRO A 256 17.21 2.53 -5.02
CA PRO A 256 15.95 2.42 -5.72
C PRO A 256 14.91 1.45 -5.14
N ASP A 257 15.30 0.45 -4.37
CA ASP A 257 14.32 -0.46 -3.74
C ASP A 257 13.36 0.28 -2.78
N GLY A 258 13.89 1.19 -1.97
CA GLY A 258 13.08 2.05 -1.10
C GLY A 258 12.12 2.93 -1.88
N ASP A 259 12.58 3.53 -2.98
CA ASP A 259 11.77 4.37 -3.84
C ASP A 259 10.70 3.56 -4.61
N ILE A 260 11.02 2.33 -5.03
CA ILE A 260 10.09 1.38 -5.65
C ILE A 260 8.96 1.02 -4.68
N ASP A 261 9.28 0.67 -3.43
CA ASP A 261 8.25 0.38 -2.41
C ASP A 261 7.43 1.63 -2.07
N ALA A 262 8.05 2.81 -1.97
CA ALA A 262 7.33 4.06 -1.72
C ALA A 262 6.36 4.42 -2.86
N ALA A 263 6.79 4.29 -4.12
CA ALA A 263 5.94 4.51 -5.29
C ALA A 263 4.74 3.54 -5.30
N PHE A 264 4.98 2.26 -5.07
CA PHE A 264 3.91 1.27 -4.99
C PHE A 264 2.94 1.56 -3.83
N ALA A 265 3.46 1.88 -2.65
CA ALA A 265 2.65 2.20 -1.49
C ALA A 265 1.77 3.45 -1.72
N LEU A 266 2.24 4.44 -2.49
CA LEU A 266 1.44 5.60 -2.90
C LEU A 266 0.32 5.25 -3.89
N LEU A 267 0.54 4.31 -4.81
CA LEU A 267 -0.53 3.80 -5.68
C LEU A 267 -1.60 3.07 -4.86
N VAL A 268 -1.19 2.28 -3.87
CA VAL A 268 -2.10 1.64 -2.91
C VAL A 268 -2.86 2.71 -2.10
N ALA A 269 -2.20 3.77 -1.65
CA ALA A 269 -2.81 4.87 -0.89
C ALA A 269 -3.83 5.66 -1.73
N ASP A 270 -3.52 5.97 -3.00
CA ASP A 270 -4.50 6.57 -3.91
C ASP A 270 -5.73 5.69 -4.07
N LYS A 271 -5.54 4.37 -4.26
CA LYS A 271 -6.67 3.46 -4.36
C LYS A 271 -7.50 3.40 -3.09
N LYS A 272 -6.84 3.35 -1.93
CA LYS A 272 -7.46 3.15 -0.61
C LYS A 272 -8.18 4.41 -0.10
N TRP A 273 -7.53 5.57 -0.20
CA TRP A 273 -8.00 6.82 0.40
C TRP A 273 -8.35 7.90 -0.63
N GLY A 274 -7.83 7.81 -1.85
CA GLY A 274 -7.99 8.81 -2.90
C GLY A 274 -7.06 10.00 -2.71
N SER A 275 -6.72 10.63 -3.83
CA SER A 275 -5.89 11.83 -3.87
C SER A 275 -6.71 13.12 -3.85
N GLY A 276 -6.24 14.12 -3.09
CA GLY A 276 -6.90 15.42 -2.98
C GLY A 276 -8.09 15.44 -2.01
N ASN A 277 -8.85 16.55 -1.98
CA ASN A 277 -10.04 16.74 -1.13
C ASN A 277 -9.80 16.43 0.37
N GLY A 278 -8.73 17.00 0.94
CA GLY A 278 -8.34 16.80 2.34
C GLY A 278 -7.30 15.69 2.57
N ASN A 279 -6.98 14.89 1.55
CA ASN A 279 -5.83 13.99 1.56
C ASN A 279 -4.64 14.57 0.77
N PRO A 280 -3.39 14.17 1.09
CA PRO A 280 -2.26 14.32 0.18
C PRO A 280 -2.59 13.80 -1.23
N ASN A 281 -2.00 14.40 -2.25
CA ASN A 281 -2.16 13.93 -3.62
C ASN A 281 -1.23 12.73 -3.88
N TYR A 282 -1.60 11.56 -3.36
CA TYR A 282 -0.81 10.33 -3.44
C TYR A 282 -0.47 9.94 -4.88
N TRP A 283 -1.42 10.12 -5.81
CA TRP A 283 -1.22 9.86 -7.23
C TRP A 283 -0.12 10.73 -7.82
N ALA A 284 -0.16 12.06 -7.60
CA ALA A 284 0.86 12.96 -8.12
C ALA A 284 2.25 12.67 -7.53
N GLU A 285 2.32 12.30 -6.24
CA GLU A 285 3.59 11.91 -5.62
C GLU A 285 4.10 10.56 -6.17
N ALA A 286 3.21 9.58 -6.42
CA ALA A 286 3.58 8.34 -7.11
C ALA A 286 4.16 8.63 -8.50
N GLN A 287 3.51 9.49 -9.28
CA GLN A 287 3.99 9.90 -10.60
C GLN A 287 5.38 10.55 -10.56
N THR A 288 5.64 11.36 -9.52
CA THR A 288 6.94 12.00 -9.31
C THR A 288 8.03 10.95 -9.07
N ILE A 289 7.79 9.97 -8.21
CA ILE A 289 8.77 8.91 -7.92
C ILE A 289 8.95 8.00 -9.15
N LEU A 290 7.87 7.61 -9.83
CA LEU A 290 7.95 6.77 -11.04
C LEU A 290 8.77 7.45 -12.16
N ASN A 291 8.60 8.76 -12.36
CA ASN A 291 9.43 9.52 -13.30
C ASN A 291 10.90 9.55 -12.86
N GLY A 292 11.15 9.76 -11.56
CA GLY A 292 12.49 9.72 -10.99
C GLY A 292 13.18 8.38 -11.21
N LEU A 293 12.49 7.27 -10.93
CA LEU A 293 13.03 5.92 -11.08
C LEU A 293 13.45 5.63 -12.52
N GLN A 294 12.61 5.95 -13.51
CA GLN A 294 12.97 5.70 -14.91
C GLN A 294 14.17 6.52 -15.39
N ARG A 295 14.33 7.74 -14.88
CA ARG A 295 15.41 8.64 -15.29
C ARG A 295 16.72 8.38 -14.55
N PHE A 296 16.64 8.01 -13.27
CA PHE A 296 17.77 8.00 -12.35
C PHE A 296 18.04 6.63 -11.69
N ALA A 297 17.21 5.61 -11.93
CA ALA A 297 17.40 4.28 -11.33
C ALA A 297 17.28 3.11 -12.32
N VAL A 298 16.86 3.33 -13.56
CA VAL A 298 16.76 2.26 -14.57
C VAL A 298 17.83 2.51 -15.62
N TYR A 299 18.65 1.49 -15.93
CA TYR A 299 19.61 1.59 -17.02
C TYR A 299 18.87 1.94 -18.32
N ASN A 300 19.51 2.69 -19.23
CA ASN A 300 18.94 3.04 -20.53
C ASN A 300 20.03 3.08 -21.62
N ARG A 301 20.87 2.04 -21.63
CA ARG A 301 22.01 1.90 -22.54
C ARG A 301 21.77 0.69 -23.43
N GLY A 302 21.51 0.94 -24.72
CA GLY A 302 20.94 0.00 -25.70
C GLY A 302 21.73 -1.27 -26.02
N ASP A 303 22.76 -1.62 -25.26
CA ASP A 303 23.65 -2.74 -25.58
C ASP A 303 24.13 -3.55 -24.36
N THR A 304 23.85 -3.14 -23.12
CA THR A 304 24.42 -3.84 -21.94
C THR A 304 23.42 -4.24 -20.86
N HIS A 305 22.61 -3.32 -20.34
CA HIS A 305 21.77 -3.54 -19.15
C HIS A 305 20.37 -2.96 -19.31
N SER A 306 19.93 -2.70 -20.55
CA SER A 306 19.15 -1.52 -20.96
C SER A 306 17.88 -1.20 -20.17
N ASP A 307 17.38 -2.08 -19.30
CA ASP A 307 16.15 -1.89 -18.55
C ASP A 307 16.16 -2.45 -17.12
N LEU A 308 17.28 -3.00 -16.62
CA LEU A 308 17.38 -3.42 -15.21
C LEU A 308 17.46 -2.20 -14.29
N VAL A 309 16.96 -2.37 -13.06
CA VAL A 309 17.10 -1.36 -12.01
C VAL A 309 18.56 -1.34 -11.54
N ALA A 310 19.22 -0.19 -11.59
CA ALA A 310 20.58 0.03 -11.10
C ALA A 310 20.61 0.08 -9.56
N ASN A 311 21.79 -0.08 -8.97
CA ASN A 311 21.95 0.05 -7.52
C ASN A 311 21.77 1.51 -7.02
N SER A 312 22.18 2.50 -7.82
CA SER A 312 21.95 3.91 -7.54
C SER A 312 22.14 4.74 -8.81
N GLU A 313 21.78 6.02 -8.76
CA GLU A 313 21.97 6.95 -9.88
C GLU A 313 23.45 7.12 -10.27
N LYS A 314 24.38 6.87 -9.35
CA LYS A 314 25.83 6.90 -9.61
C LYS A 314 26.22 5.89 -10.69
N GLU A 315 25.66 4.68 -10.62
CA GLU A 315 26.04 3.59 -11.51
C GLU A 315 25.46 3.79 -12.93
N LEU A 316 24.45 4.65 -13.10
CA LEU A 316 23.98 5.06 -14.42
C LEU A 316 24.98 5.89 -15.22
N SER A 317 26.04 6.41 -14.59
CA SER A 317 27.08 7.22 -15.24
C SER A 317 28.38 6.46 -15.51
N SER A 318 28.58 5.27 -14.92
CA SER A 318 29.81 4.48 -15.05
C SER A 318 29.76 3.59 -16.31
N THR A 319 30.75 3.70 -17.21
CA THR A 319 30.83 2.87 -18.45
C THR A 319 31.79 1.70 -18.36
N GLU A 320 32.50 1.53 -17.24
CA GLU A 320 33.60 0.56 -17.11
C GLU A 320 33.62 -0.14 -15.74
N GLY A 321 34.04 -1.41 -15.71
CA GLY A 321 34.45 -2.16 -14.52
C GLY A 321 33.32 -2.64 -13.58
N ASP A 322 33.70 -2.99 -12.34
CA ASP A 322 32.82 -3.42 -11.22
C ASP A 322 31.81 -2.35 -10.77
N ALA A 323 31.76 -1.18 -11.42
CA ALA A 323 30.82 -0.10 -11.16
C ALA A 323 29.47 -0.28 -11.91
N ASN A 324 29.35 -1.21 -12.85
CA ASN A 324 28.10 -1.44 -13.59
C ASN A 324 27.33 -2.67 -13.07
N PHE A 325 27.23 -2.82 -11.74
CA PHE A 325 26.48 -3.91 -11.12
C PHE A 325 25.04 -3.49 -10.83
N THR A 326 24.20 -4.51 -10.66
CA THR A 326 22.85 -4.39 -10.15
C THR A 326 22.66 -5.41 -9.01
N MET A 327 21.52 -5.30 -8.32
CA MET A 327 21.11 -6.17 -7.23
C MET A 327 19.86 -6.94 -7.63
N SER A 328 19.81 -8.23 -7.27
CA SER A 328 18.64 -9.07 -7.57
C SER A 328 17.40 -8.52 -6.88
N SER A 329 17.51 -8.13 -5.60
CA SER A 329 16.39 -7.64 -4.78
C SER A 329 15.74 -6.35 -5.30
N TYR A 330 16.44 -5.58 -6.13
CA TYR A 330 15.91 -4.34 -6.72
C TYR A 330 15.04 -4.62 -7.95
N GLN A 331 15.11 -5.84 -8.51
CA GLN A 331 14.28 -6.26 -9.64
C GLN A 331 12.90 -6.70 -9.13
N VAL A 332 12.09 -5.75 -8.67
CA VAL A 332 10.76 -6.00 -8.07
C VAL A 332 9.70 -6.25 -9.15
N VAL A 333 9.76 -7.42 -9.78
CA VAL A 333 8.90 -7.81 -10.90
C VAL A 333 7.40 -7.81 -10.58
N SER A 334 7.01 -7.98 -9.32
CA SER A 334 5.61 -7.91 -8.88
C SER A 334 4.96 -6.54 -9.11
N TYR A 335 5.74 -5.45 -9.12
CA TYR A 335 5.18 -4.09 -9.16
C TYR A 335 5.19 -3.48 -10.57
N MET A 336 6.07 -3.97 -11.46
CA MET A 336 6.35 -3.30 -12.74
C MET A 336 5.11 -3.17 -13.63
N ARG A 337 4.20 -4.14 -13.61
CA ARG A 337 2.92 -4.03 -14.33
C ARG A 337 2.02 -2.94 -13.75
N GLN A 338 2.01 -2.75 -12.43
CA GLN A 338 1.27 -1.66 -11.79
C GLN A 338 1.87 -0.31 -12.15
N PHE A 339 3.20 -0.22 -12.23
CA PHE A 339 3.87 0.99 -12.68
C PHE A 339 3.58 1.30 -14.15
N ALA A 340 3.53 0.27 -15.00
CA ALA A 340 3.11 0.43 -16.40
C ALA A 340 1.66 0.92 -16.51
N ASN A 341 0.72 0.33 -15.76
CA ASN A 341 -0.68 0.74 -15.72
C ASN A 341 -0.86 2.17 -15.17
N ALA A 342 0.04 2.60 -14.29
CA ALA A 342 0.02 3.93 -13.70
C ALA A 342 0.73 4.99 -14.57
N SER A 343 1.21 4.65 -15.76
CA SER A 343 2.06 5.52 -16.58
C SER A 343 1.41 5.86 -17.92
N ASP A 344 1.84 6.96 -18.55
CA ASP A 344 1.56 7.22 -19.96
C ASP A 344 2.19 6.13 -20.87
N ALA A 345 1.82 6.10 -22.15
CA ALA A 345 2.22 5.04 -23.07
C ALA A 345 3.74 4.82 -23.17
N THR A 346 4.53 5.91 -23.17
CA THR A 346 5.99 5.86 -23.28
C THR A 346 6.63 5.29 -22.02
N ARG A 347 6.28 5.84 -20.85
CA ARG A 347 6.79 5.34 -19.57
C ARG A 347 6.28 3.91 -19.29
N ALA A 348 5.06 3.60 -19.70
CA ALA A 348 4.51 2.25 -19.60
C ALA A 348 5.31 1.22 -20.40
N ALA A 349 5.80 1.57 -21.61
CA ALA A 349 6.67 0.70 -22.39
C ALA A 349 7.97 0.38 -21.65
N LYS A 350 8.63 1.40 -21.08
CA LYS A 350 9.87 1.21 -20.32
C LYS A 350 9.69 0.30 -19.10
N TRP A 351 8.58 0.43 -18.36
CA TRP A 351 8.28 -0.49 -17.25
C TRP A 351 8.09 -1.95 -17.69
N ARG A 352 7.51 -2.17 -18.89
CA ARG A 352 7.40 -3.53 -19.47
C ARG A 352 8.76 -4.08 -19.87
N ASP A 353 9.64 -3.24 -20.40
CA ASP A 353 11.01 -3.63 -20.71
C ASP A 353 11.80 -3.98 -19.43
N THR A 354 11.63 -3.21 -18.35
CA THR A 354 12.20 -3.52 -17.02
C THR A 354 11.69 -4.84 -16.45
N LEU A 355 10.38 -5.09 -16.56
CA LEU A 355 9.77 -6.37 -16.18
C LEU A 355 10.40 -7.54 -16.95
N ARG A 356 10.52 -7.41 -18.28
CA ARG A 356 11.14 -8.41 -19.14
C ARG A 356 12.59 -8.66 -18.73
N ALA A 357 13.38 -7.60 -18.51
CA ALA A 357 14.78 -7.71 -18.13
C ALA A 357 14.97 -8.41 -16.77
N GLY A 358 14.15 -8.07 -15.76
CA GLY A 358 14.17 -8.72 -14.45
C GLY A 358 13.85 -10.21 -14.54
N TYR A 359 12.79 -10.57 -15.27
CA TYR A 359 12.44 -11.99 -15.44
C TYR A 359 13.49 -12.78 -16.22
N LYS A 360 14.11 -12.18 -17.23
CA LYS A 360 15.22 -12.80 -17.97
C LYS A 360 16.42 -13.11 -17.08
N ALA A 361 16.74 -12.21 -16.14
CA ALA A 361 17.80 -12.44 -15.16
C ALA A 361 17.43 -13.59 -14.21
N PHE A 362 16.22 -13.59 -13.69
CA PHE A 362 15.74 -14.66 -12.82
C PHE A 362 15.66 -16.01 -13.52
N ASP A 363 15.31 -16.05 -14.80
CA ASP A 363 15.23 -17.29 -15.57
C ASP A 363 16.61 -17.91 -15.81
N TYR A 364 17.61 -17.07 -16.06
CA TYR A 364 19.01 -17.50 -16.13
C TYR A 364 19.47 -18.11 -14.80
N TYR A 365 19.19 -17.47 -13.66
CA TYR A 365 19.61 -17.98 -12.36
C TYR A 365 18.87 -19.24 -11.94
N TYR A 366 17.59 -19.34 -12.30
CA TYR A 366 16.80 -20.56 -12.12
C TYR A 366 17.41 -21.73 -12.91
N GLU A 367 17.78 -21.50 -14.17
CA GLU A 367 18.44 -22.51 -15.01
C GLU A 367 19.83 -22.90 -14.52
N ALA A 368 20.61 -21.93 -14.06
CA ALA A 368 21.95 -22.16 -13.54
C ALA A 368 21.95 -22.86 -12.17
N ASN A 369 20.88 -22.74 -11.38
CA ASN A 369 20.79 -23.28 -10.02
C ASN A 369 19.46 -24.02 -9.78
N PRO A 370 19.10 -25.04 -10.59
CA PRO A 370 17.75 -25.60 -10.59
C PRO A 370 17.35 -26.31 -9.29
N ALA A 371 18.33 -26.72 -8.48
CA ALA A 371 18.07 -27.38 -7.19
C ALA A 371 17.68 -26.39 -6.07
N THR A 372 18.03 -25.12 -6.21
CA THR A 372 17.89 -24.12 -5.14
C THR A 372 17.11 -22.88 -5.59
N ALA A 373 17.11 -22.61 -6.91
CA ALA A 373 16.62 -21.41 -7.57
C ALA A 373 17.17 -20.10 -6.97
N LEU A 374 18.35 -20.13 -6.34
CA LEU A 374 18.91 -18.97 -5.68
C LEU A 374 19.50 -17.97 -6.69
N THR A 375 19.25 -16.70 -6.42
CA THR A 375 19.83 -15.57 -7.14
C THR A 375 20.91 -14.90 -6.27
N PRO A 376 21.97 -14.33 -6.85
CA PRO A 376 23.02 -13.65 -6.09
C PRO A 376 22.55 -12.34 -5.50
N TYR A 377 23.30 -11.86 -4.50
CA TYR A 377 23.21 -10.49 -4.00
C TYR A 377 23.37 -9.47 -5.14
N THR A 378 24.54 -9.44 -5.76
CA THR A 378 24.85 -8.53 -6.88
C THR A 378 25.28 -9.30 -8.10
N PHE A 379 25.09 -8.71 -9.27
CA PHE A 379 25.61 -9.26 -10.52
C PHE A 379 25.88 -8.16 -11.54
N LEU A 380 26.81 -8.47 -12.45
CA LEU A 380 27.07 -7.71 -13.66
C LEU A 380 26.33 -8.37 -14.82
N THR A 381 25.89 -7.58 -15.79
CA THR A 381 25.46 -8.13 -17.09
C THR A 381 26.52 -7.83 -18.16
N LYS A 382 26.70 -8.73 -19.12
CA LYS A 382 27.64 -8.52 -20.22
C LYS A 382 26.89 -7.97 -21.45
N PRO A 383 27.43 -6.93 -22.12
CA PRO A 383 26.94 -6.51 -23.43
C PRO A 383 26.69 -7.67 -24.39
N GLY A 384 25.51 -7.74 -24.98
CA GLY A 384 25.17 -8.69 -26.04
C GLY A 384 25.13 -10.18 -25.65
N ALA A 385 25.22 -10.53 -24.36
CA ALA A 385 25.08 -11.91 -23.91
C ALA A 385 24.05 -12.00 -22.78
N ASN A 386 23.12 -12.95 -22.87
CA ASN A 386 22.25 -13.38 -21.77
C ASN A 386 23.06 -14.06 -20.65
N GLN A 387 24.15 -13.43 -20.20
CA GLN A 387 25.13 -13.97 -19.27
C GLN A 387 25.33 -12.96 -18.13
N TYR A 388 25.04 -13.43 -16.93
CA TYR A 388 25.14 -12.67 -15.70
C TYR A 388 26.33 -13.20 -14.89
N LYS A 389 27.24 -12.31 -14.49
CA LYS A 389 28.52 -12.67 -13.87
C LYS A 389 28.64 -12.09 -12.45
N PRO A 390 29.50 -12.68 -11.59
CA PRO A 390 29.83 -12.10 -10.30
C PRO A 390 30.32 -10.66 -10.42
N SER A 391 29.86 -9.80 -9.51
CA SER A 391 30.50 -8.52 -9.24
C SER A 391 31.48 -8.67 -8.08
N ALA A 392 32.44 -7.76 -7.95
CA ALA A 392 33.34 -7.72 -6.78
C ALA A 392 32.63 -7.42 -5.44
N LYS A 393 31.35 -7.04 -5.43
CA LYS A 393 30.58 -6.75 -4.20
C LYS A 393 30.05 -8.01 -3.49
N GLY A 394 29.89 -9.11 -4.21
CA GLY A 394 29.41 -10.38 -3.65
C GLY A 394 28.39 -11.08 -4.54
N TYR A 395 28.46 -12.42 -4.58
CA TYR A 395 27.65 -13.28 -5.46
C TYR A 395 26.90 -14.39 -4.70
N ASN A 396 26.86 -14.30 -3.39
CA ASN A 396 26.14 -15.23 -2.52
C ASN A 396 24.66 -14.86 -2.43
N PHE A 397 23.85 -15.81 -2.00
CA PHE A 397 22.51 -15.54 -1.49
C PHE A 397 22.61 -15.05 -0.04
N GLY A 398 21.99 -13.93 0.31
CA GLY A 398 22.12 -13.30 1.62
C GLY A 398 20.98 -12.30 1.91
N PRO A 399 21.18 -11.35 2.84
CA PRO A 399 20.15 -10.40 3.27
C PRO A 399 19.42 -9.73 2.11
N ASP A 400 20.13 -9.26 1.09
CA ASP A 400 19.47 -8.66 -0.08
C ASP A 400 18.63 -9.66 -0.87
N SER A 401 19.26 -10.69 -1.43
CA SER A 401 18.61 -11.65 -2.31
C SER A 401 17.57 -12.52 -1.60
N CYS A 402 17.56 -12.57 -0.26
CA CYS A 402 16.53 -13.30 0.49
C CYS A 402 15.13 -12.75 0.26
N ARG A 403 15.00 -11.52 -0.26
CA ARG A 403 13.71 -10.90 -0.61
C ARG A 403 13.12 -11.47 -1.91
N ILE A 404 13.89 -12.18 -2.73
CA ILE A 404 13.44 -12.66 -4.05
C ILE A 404 12.23 -13.60 -4.01
N PRO A 405 12.18 -14.63 -3.16
CA PRO A 405 10.98 -15.47 -3.03
C PRO A 405 9.72 -14.66 -2.72
N TRP A 406 9.83 -13.58 -1.95
CA TRP A 406 8.74 -12.64 -1.72
C TRP A 406 8.41 -11.80 -2.97
N ARG A 407 9.40 -11.12 -3.57
CA ARG A 407 9.16 -10.22 -4.71
C ARG A 407 8.63 -10.96 -5.94
N VAL A 408 9.07 -12.19 -6.18
CA VAL A 408 8.60 -13.02 -7.31
C VAL A 408 7.33 -13.78 -6.94
N GLY A 409 7.24 -14.35 -5.73
CA GLY A 409 6.04 -15.07 -5.31
C GLY A 409 4.79 -14.17 -5.27
N LEU A 410 4.94 -12.91 -4.90
CA LEU A 410 3.84 -11.95 -4.91
C LEU A 410 3.28 -11.69 -6.32
N ASP A 411 4.12 -11.74 -7.36
CA ASP A 411 3.63 -11.68 -8.75
C ASP A 411 2.65 -12.82 -9.06
N PHE A 412 3.01 -14.05 -8.68
CA PHE A 412 2.15 -15.21 -8.88
C PHE A 412 0.83 -15.11 -8.12
N LEU A 413 0.88 -14.63 -6.88
CA LEU A 413 -0.30 -14.49 -6.02
C LEU A 413 -1.25 -13.40 -6.52
N TRP A 414 -0.73 -12.33 -7.10
CA TRP A 414 -1.53 -11.20 -7.57
C TRP A 414 -2.13 -11.39 -8.95
N HIS A 415 -1.43 -12.06 -9.86
CA HIS A 415 -1.80 -12.05 -11.27
C HIS A 415 -2.32 -13.40 -11.72
N GLU A 416 -3.62 -13.48 -12.03
CA GLU A 416 -4.26 -14.69 -12.57
C GLU A 416 -3.51 -15.23 -13.81
N ASN A 417 -3.11 -14.32 -14.72
CA ASN A 417 -2.28 -14.64 -15.88
C ASN A 417 -0.76 -14.54 -15.61
N GLY A 418 -0.31 -14.09 -14.43
CA GLY A 418 1.11 -13.95 -14.04
C GLY A 418 1.92 -12.91 -14.84
N ASN A 419 2.74 -12.07 -14.20
CA ASN A 419 3.66 -11.22 -14.97
C ASN A 419 4.75 -12.04 -15.68
N SER A 420 5.07 -13.26 -15.22
CA SER A 420 5.97 -14.17 -15.96
C SER A 420 5.41 -14.65 -17.30
N ARG A 421 4.09 -14.92 -17.44
CA ARG A 421 3.49 -15.18 -18.76
C ARG A 421 3.44 -13.93 -19.61
N TYR A 422 3.17 -12.78 -18.99
CA TYR A 422 3.22 -11.52 -19.71
C TYR A 422 4.64 -11.24 -20.23
N ALA A 423 5.67 -11.44 -19.41
CA ALA A 423 7.06 -11.35 -19.83
C ALA A 423 7.41 -12.36 -20.92
N ASN A 424 6.94 -13.61 -20.83
CA ASN A 424 7.06 -14.61 -21.90
C ASN A 424 6.43 -14.13 -23.23
N SER A 425 5.30 -13.41 -23.19
CA SER A 425 4.71 -12.82 -24.39
C SER A 425 5.54 -11.68 -24.99
N LEU A 426 6.43 -11.05 -24.20
CA LEU A 426 7.38 -10.03 -24.64
C LEU A 426 8.71 -10.64 -25.11
N ASP A 427 9.13 -11.77 -24.55
CA ASP A 427 10.32 -12.56 -24.92
C ASP A 427 10.07 -14.04 -24.64
N ALA A 428 9.90 -14.83 -25.71
CA ALA A 428 9.53 -16.24 -25.64
C ALA A 428 10.57 -17.12 -24.93
N ASN A 429 11.80 -16.63 -24.71
CA ASN A 429 12.83 -17.35 -23.96
C ASN A 429 12.60 -17.34 -22.45
N ILE A 430 11.73 -16.45 -21.95
CA ILE A 430 11.40 -16.38 -20.51
C ILE A 430 10.39 -17.48 -20.17
N ARG A 431 10.66 -18.32 -19.17
CA ARG A 431 9.69 -19.33 -18.70
C ARG A 431 8.38 -18.69 -18.21
N ALA A 432 7.27 -19.08 -18.83
CA ALA A 432 5.92 -18.59 -18.49
C ALA A 432 5.44 -18.96 -17.07
N THR A 433 6.07 -19.95 -16.43
CA THR A 433 5.75 -20.44 -15.08
C THR A 433 6.71 -19.91 -14.01
N LEU A 434 7.70 -19.08 -14.38
CA LEU A 434 8.80 -18.72 -13.49
C LEU A 434 8.36 -18.04 -12.19
N ALA A 435 7.28 -17.25 -12.24
CA ALA A 435 6.73 -16.62 -11.03
C ALA A 435 6.20 -17.63 -10.00
N GLN A 436 5.86 -18.84 -10.45
CA GLN A 436 5.49 -19.97 -9.59
C GLN A 436 6.73 -20.80 -9.22
N ASP A 437 7.51 -21.21 -10.22
CA ASP A 437 8.52 -22.26 -10.05
C ASP A 437 9.73 -21.81 -9.24
N LEU A 438 10.22 -20.58 -9.45
CA LEU A 438 11.36 -20.03 -8.71
C LEU A 438 11.08 -19.98 -7.19
N PRO A 439 10.03 -19.27 -6.72
CA PRO A 439 9.71 -19.22 -5.29
C PRO A 439 9.35 -20.59 -4.70
N LYS A 440 8.67 -21.45 -5.46
CA LYS A 440 8.36 -22.82 -5.06
C LYS A 440 9.63 -23.61 -4.73
N VAL A 441 10.63 -23.56 -5.62
CA VAL A 441 11.90 -24.27 -5.44
C VAL A 441 12.71 -23.66 -4.31
N ASN A 442 12.75 -22.32 -4.19
CA ASN A 442 13.43 -21.66 -3.05
C ASN A 442 12.89 -22.16 -1.71
N ALA A 443 11.56 -22.19 -1.53
CA ALA A 443 10.94 -22.62 -0.29
C ALA A 443 11.21 -24.10 0.02
N ALA A 444 11.14 -24.97 -1.00
CA ALA A 444 11.42 -26.38 -0.85
C ALA A 444 12.89 -26.64 -0.45
N TRP A 445 13.83 -26.00 -1.15
CA TRP A 445 15.26 -26.07 -0.85
C TRP A 445 15.55 -25.57 0.56
N PHE A 446 15.03 -24.40 0.92
CA PHE A 446 15.30 -23.78 2.22
C PHE A 446 14.88 -24.70 3.36
N MET A 447 13.65 -25.19 3.33
CA MET A 447 13.12 -26.05 4.41
C MET A 447 13.82 -27.40 4.48
N ASN A 448 14.25 -27.97 3.35
CA ASN A 448 15.08 -29.17 3.37
C ASN A 448 16.46 -28.88 3.99
N THR A 449 17.06 -27.73 3.66
CA THR A 449 18.40 -27.31 4.14
C THR A 449 18.41 -27.07 5.65
N VAL A 450 17.35 -26.48 6.19
CA VAL A 450 17.22 -26.22 7.63
C VAL A 450 16.54 -27.36 8.41
N ASN A 451 16.37 -28.53 7.78
CA ASN A 451 15.71 -29.71 8.38
C ASN A 451 14.33 -29.40 8.99
N ASN A 452 13.51 -28.62 8.27
CA ASN A 452 12.20 -28.11 8.69
C ASN A 452 12.21 -27.24 9.96
N ASP A 453 13.36 -26.72 10.39
CA ASP A 453 13.47 -25.79 11.51
C ASP A 453 13.98 -24.43 11.03
N PRO A 454 13.09 -23.42 10.86
CA PRO A 454 13.51 -22.08 10.44
C PRO A 454 14.56 -21.42 11.34
N THR A 455 14.72 -21.87 12.60
CA THR A 455 15.77 -21.35 13.49
C THR A 455 17.17 -21.73 13.05
N ALA A 456 17.34 -22.79 12.26
CA ALA A 456 18.63 -23.21 11.73
C ALA A 456 19.10 -22.39 10.51
N ALA A 457 18.33 -21.38 10.09
CA ALA A 457 18.68 -20.56 8.93
C ALA A 457 19.97 -19.76 9.14
N LEU A 458 20.90 -19.94 8.19
CA LEU A 458 22.14 -19.17 8.11
C LEU A 458 21.90 -17.77 7.52
N TYR A 459 22.84 -16.86 7.79
CA TYR A 459 22.83 -15.51 7.24
C TYR A 459 22.99 -15.47 5.72
N GLY A 460 23.68 -16.46 5.14
CA GLY A 460 23.84 -16.56 3.70
C GLY A 460 24.32 -17.92 3.21
N TYR A 461 24.08 -18.16 1.93
CA TYR A 461 24.39 -19.40 1.23
C TYR A 461 25.07 -19.09 -0.10
N GLN A 462 25.89 -20.01 -0.60
CA GLN A 462 26.27 -20.01 -2.01
C GLN A 462 25.05 -20.38 -2.87
N LEU A 463 25.08 -20.07 -4.17
CA LEU A 463 23.92 -20.30 -5.05
C LEU A 463 23.60 -21.80 -5.25
N ASN A 464 24.59 -22.68 -5.08
CA ASN A 464 24.41 -24.13 -5.04
C ASN A 464 23.76 -24.63 -3.74
N GLY A 465 23.51 -23.74 -2.77
CA GLY A 465 22.86 -24.03 -1.49
C GLY A 465 23.80 -24.38 -0.34
N SER A 466 25.12 -24.49 -0.55
CA SER A 466 26.05 -24.71 0.56
C SER A 466 26.19 -23.45 1.43
N PRO A 467 26.54 -23.56 2.72
CA PRO A 467 26.81 -22.40 3.57
C PRO A 467 27.82 -21.43 2.94
N TRP A 468 27.57 -20.13 3.06
CA TRP A 468 28.56 -19.13 2.71
C TRP A 468 29.71 -19.16 3.75
N PRO A 469 31.01 -19.04 3.36
CA PRO A 469 32.10 -19.12 4.33
C PRO A 469 31.95 -18.13 5.48
N ASN A 470 32.25 -18.58 6.71
CA ASN A 470 32.10 -17.81 7.95
C ASN A 470 30.68 -17.32 8.24
N THR A 471 29.66 -17.90 7.62
CA THR A 471 28.27 -17.57 7.93
C THR A 471 27.89 -18.04 9.34
N PHE A 472 26.94 -17.33 9.93
CA PHE A 472 26.44 -17.53 11.27
C PHE A 472 24.92 -17.71 11.23
N VAL A 473 24.35 -18.18 12.33
CA VAL A 473 22.90 -18.32 12.48
C VAL A 473 22.31 -16.98 12.92
N TYR A 474 22.10 -16.07 11.97
CA TYR A 474 21.41 -14.79 12.19
C TYR A 474 20.41 -14.43 11.08
N GLY A 475 20.22 -15.29 10.06
CA GLY A 475 19.43 -14.98 8.85
C GLY A 475 17.94 -15.32 8.87
N GLN A 476 17.38 -15.64 10.05
CA GLN A 476 16.12 -16.35 10.18
C GLN A 476 14.90 -15.51 9.79
N ARG A 477 14.74 -14.30 10.35
CA ARG A 477 13.52 -13.49 10.18
C ARG A 477 13.34 -12.98 8.75
N HIS A 478 14.39 -12.44 8.14
CA HIS A 478 14.33 -11.94 6.77
C HIS A 478 14.16 -13.07 5.73
N THR A 479 14.80 -14.23 5.95
CA THR A 479 14.73 -15.34 4.99
C THR A 479 13.43 -16.13 5.14
N ALA A 480 13.03 -16.51 6.36
CA ALA A 480 11.87 -17.36 6.58
C ALA A 480 10.57 -16.70 6.10
N GLY A 481 10.40 -15.39 6.33
CA GLY A 481 9.22 -14.66 5.85
C GLY A 481 9.10 -14.66 4.33
N ALA A 482 10.20 -14.41 3.61
CA ALA A 482 10.19 -14.45 2.15
C ALA A 482 9.99 -15.89 1.62
N MET A 483 10.61 -16.89 2.24
CA MET A 483 10.41 -18.30 1.90
C MET A 483 8.98 -18.75 2.16
N ALA A 484 8.29 -18.19 3.16
CA ALA A 484 6.88 -18.46 3.40
C ALA A 484 6.03 -17.95 2.23
N VAL A 485 6.25 -16.72 1.75
CA VAL A 485 5.62 -16.23 0.51
C VAL A 485 5.95 -17.16 -0.66
N GLY A 486 7.20 -17.64 -0.75
CA GLY A 486 7.59 -18.58 -1.80
C GLY A 486 6.82 -19.91 -1.73
N ALA A 487 6.59 -20.43 -0.53
CA ALA A 487 5.84 -21.66 -0.28
C ALA A 487 4.36 -21.53 -0.71
N MET A 488 3.79 -20.32 -0.69
CA MET A 488 2.41 -20.07 -1.10
C MET A 488 2.15 -20.34 -2.58
N THR A 489 3.19 -20.43 -3.41
CA THR A 489 3.03 -20.55 -4.86
C THR A 489 2.66 -21.95 -5.34
N ASP A 490 2.74 -22.98 -4.48
CA ASP A 490 2.46 -24.35 -4.87
C ASP A 490 1.99 -25.24 -3.71
N ALA A 491 0.93 -26.03 -3.94
CA ALA A 491 0.33 -26.90 -2.94
C ALA A 491 1.28 -27.95 -2.35
N SER A 492 2.32 -28.36 -3.09
CA SER A 492 3.35 -29.30 -2.58
C SER A 492 4.16 -28.74 -1.41
N ASN A 493 4.11 -27.43 -1.17
CA ASN A 493 4.76 -26.75 -0.06
C ASN A 493 3.83 -26.50 1.14
N GLN A 494 2.59 -27.03 1.17
CA GLN A 494 1.65 -26.72 2.26
C GLN A 494 2.20 -27.04 3.66
N ALA A 495 2.84 -28.20 3.85
CA ALA A 495 3.44 -28.54 5.15
C ALA A 495 4.56 -27.56 5.53
N ARG A 496 5.41 -27.18 4.56
CA ARG A 496 6.47 -26.19 4.74
C ARG A 496 5.93 -24.81 5.09
N LEU A 497 4.88 -24.37 4.40
CA LEU A 497 4.19 -23.11 4.67
C LEU A 497 3.62 -23.08 6.10
N ASN A 498 2.98 -24.16 6.52
CA ASN A 498 2.44 -24.27 7.88
C ASN A 498 3.55 -24.16 8.93
N THR A 499 4.67 -24.86 8.74
CA THR A 499 5.85 -24.79 9.63
C THR A 499 6.48 -23.39 9.66
N LEU A 500 6.65 -22.75 8.50
CA LEU A 500 7.15 -21.40 8.42
C LEU A 500 6.23 -20.42 9.16
N TYR A 501 4.92 -20.51 8.92
CA TYR A 501 3.95 -19.64 9.57
C TYR A 501 3.86 -19.86 11.09
N ASP A 502 3.91 -21.13 11.54
CA ASP A 502 4.01 -21.50 12.96
C ASP A 502 5.20 -20.85 13.65
N TRP A 503 6.30 -20.66 12.93
CA TRP A 503 7.48 -19.97 13.42
C TRP A 503 7.30 -18.45 13.37
N MET A 504 6.81 -17.89 12.25
CA MET A 504 6.63 -16.45 12.05
C MET A 504 5.73 -15.83 13.12
N ARG A 505 4.58 -16.46 13.43
CA ARG A 505 3.59 -15.94 14.40
C ARG A 505 4.10 -15.86 15.84
N LYS A 506 5.21 -16.54 16.15
CA LYS A 506 5.84 -16.54 17.49
C LYS A 506 6.92 -15.46 17.63
N GLN A 507 7.26 -14.76 16.56
CA GLN A 507 8.30 -13.75 16.58
C GLN A 507 7.79 -12.43 17.15
N ILE A 508 8.60 -11.80 18.01
CA ILE A 508 8.29 -10.51 18.60
C ILE A 508 9.35 -9.49 18.14
N PRO A 509 8.94 -8.40 17.45
CA PRO A 509 9.86 -7.35 17.04
C PRO A 509 10.71 -6.79 18.19
N GLY A 510 12.02 -6.69 17.98
CA GLY A 510 13.00 -6.17 18.94
C GLY A 510 13.27 -7.05 20.15
N GLN A 511 12.67 -8.24 20.27
CA GLN A 511 12.91 -9.17 21.39
C GLN A 511 14.01 -10.19 21.09
N PRO A 512 15.11 -10.20 21.85
CA PRO A 512 16.12 -11.25 21.80
C PRO A 512 15.53 -12.65 21.96
N TYR A 513 16.12 -13.61 21.27
CA TYR A 513 15.80 -15.02 21.41
C TYR A 513 17.08 -15.85 21.49
N SER A 514 16.99 -17.07 22.02
CA SER A 514 18.14 -17.97 22.12
C SER A 514 18.09 -19.02 21.01
N TYR A 515 19.23 -19.25 20.35
CA TYR A 515 19.43 -20.36 19.43
C TYR A 515 20.74 -21.08 19.79
N ASN A 516 20.67 -22.39 20.04
CA ASN A 516 21.81 -23.21 20.47
C ASN A 516 22.63 -22.58 21.61
N GLY A 517 21.94 -22.01 22.61
CA GLY A 517 22.57 -21.37 23.77
C GLY A 517 23.20 -20.00 23.49
N LYS A 518 23.09 -19.46 22.26
CA LYS A 518 23.53 -18.11 21.90
C LYS A 518 22.35 -17.15 21.85
N SER A 519 22.50 -15.97 22.46
CA SER A 519 21.53 -14.89 22.29
C SER A 519 21.64 -14.32 20.89
N VAL A 520 20.52 -14.21 20.20
CA VAL A 520 20.37 -13.51 18.92
C VAL A 520 19.60 -12.22 19.19
N THR A 521 20.22 -11.08 18.89
CA THR A 521 19.56 -9.79 18.94
C THR A 521 18.87 -9.54 17.61
N PRO A 522 17.55 -9.28 17.57
CA PRO A 522 16.88 -8.93 16.33
C PRO A 522 17.32 -7.58 15.84
N GLU A 523 17.48 -7.50 14.53
CA GLU A 523 17.81 -6.29 13.80
C GLU A 523 16.55 -5.72 13.15
N TYR A 524 16.53 -4.41 12.96
CA TYR A 524 15.45 -3.71 12.28
C TYR A 524 15.07 -4.40 10.94
N TYR A 525 16.08 -4.84 10.20
CA TYR A 525 15.91 -5.42 8.87
C TYR A 525 15.09 -6.72 8.92
N GLY A 526 15.50 -7.66 9.78
CA GLY A 526 14.83 -8.95 9.94
C GLY A 526 13.37 -8.79 10.34
N ASP A 527 13.08 -7.89 11.28
CA ASP A 527 11.73 -7.67 11.80
C ASP A 527 10.82 -6.99 10.78
N THR A 528 11.38 -6.07 10.00
CA THR A 528 10.61 -5.35 8.98
C THR A 528 10.29 -6.23 7.79
N VAL A 529 11.25 -7.03 7.30
CA VAL A 529 10.98 -8.01 6.22
C VAL A 529 9.96 -9.06 6.69
N LEU A 530 10.09 -9.55 7.92
CA LEU A 530 9.14 -10.48 8.51
C LEU A 530 7.73 -9.87 8.60
N MET A 531 7.62 -8.61 9.07
CA MET A 531 6.36 -7.88 9.14
C MET A 531 5.71 -7.78 7.75
N VAL A 532 6.44 -7.29 6.74
CA VAL A 532 5.87 -7.12 5.38
C VAL A 532 5.42 -8.46 4.80
N THR A 533 6.24 -9.50 4.93
CA THR A 533 5.92 -10.82 4.40
C THR A 533 4.77 -11.49 5.15
N MET A 534 4.58 -11.22 6.45
CA MET A 534 3.43 -11.72 7.21
C MET A 534 2.10 -11.13 6.72
N ILE A 535 2.09 -9.88 6.23
CA ILE A 535 0.91 -9.30 5.56
C ILE A 535 0.55 -10.12 4.32
N ALA A 536 1.55 -10.53 3.53
CA ALA A 536 1.33 -11.36 2.36
C ALA A 536 0.89 -12.79 2.76
N VAL A 537 1.61 -13.45 3.65
CA VAL A 537 1.35 -14.84 4.08
C VAL A 537 -0.06 -15.03 4.65
N THR A 538 -0.60 -14.01 5.31
CA THR A 538 -1.96 -14.03 5.87
C THR A 538 -3.05 -13.63 4.87
N GLY A 539 -2.71 -13.39 3.60
CA GLY A 539 -3.68 -13.01 2.56
C GLY A 539 -4.17 -11.56 2.67
N ASN A 540 -3.43 -10.71 3.38
CA ASN A 540 -3.80 -9.31 3.67
C ASN A 540 -3.03 -8.27 2.82
N MET A 541 -2.32 -8.72 1.78
CA MET A 541 -1.64 -7.84 0.83
C MET A 541 -2.23 -8.02 -0.59
N PRO A 542 -3.50 -7.65 -0.84
CA PRO A 542 -4.10 -7.76 -2.17
C PRO A 542 -3.53 -6.73 -3.16
N ASN A 543 -3.57 -7.02 -4.46
CA ASN A 543 -3.16 -6.09 -5.51
C ASN A 543 -4.16 -4.94 -5.71
N LEU A 544 -4.21 -3.97 -4.79
CA LEU A 544 -5.14 -2.84 -4.87
C LEU A 544 -5.00 -2.01 -6.17
N PRO A 545 -3.79 -1.78 -6.72
CA PRO A 545 -3.63 -0.96 -7.93
C PRO A 545 -4.14 -1.58 -9.25
N GLU A 546 -4.54 -2.87 -9.30
CA GLU A 546 -4.83 -3.59 -10.56
C GLU A 546 -6.03 -3.06 -11.37
N VAL A 547 -6.88 -2.23 -10.77
CA VAL A 547 -7.99 -1.61 -11.51
C VAL A 547 -7.43 -0.53 -12.43
N PRO A 548 -7.65 -0.59 -13.76
CA PRO A 548 -7.25 0.47 -14.68
C PRO A 548 -7.72 1.81 -14.13
N ILE A 549 -6.77 2.71 -13.90
CA ILE A 549 -7.11 4.08 -13.53
C ILE A 549 -7.72 4.67 -14.80
N PRO A 550 -9.00 5.07 -14.79
CA PRO A 550 -9.56 5.78 -15.93
C PRO A 550 -8.60 6.92 -16.26
N ALA A 551 -8.32 7.12 -17.55
CA ALA A 551 -7.56 8.30 -17.97
C ALA A 551 -8.21 9.52 -17.31
N LYS A 552 -7.48 10.16 -16.39
CA LYS A 552 -7.93 11.38 -15.72
C LYS A 552 -7.75 12.56 -16.64
#